data_AF-A0A397UNX9-F1
#
_entry.id   AF-A0A397UNX9-F1
#
_cell.length_a   1.000
_cell.length_b   1.000
_cell.length_c   1.000
_cell.angle_alpha   90.00
_cell.angle_beta   90.00
_cell.angle_gamma   90.00
#
_symmetry.space_group_name_H-M   'P 1'
#
loop_
_entity.id
_entity.type
_entity.pdbx_description
1 polymer ?
#
loop_
_entity_poly.entity_id
_entity_poly.type
_entity_poly.pdbx_seq_one_letter_code
_entity_poly.pdbx_strand_id
1 'polypeptide(L)'
;MTTQSDRTVSCFRVASNDDKLFYVRTLWQINPLLDLSAPDEKAVCELTITDCKSFWTTTLTISDLKQTKPSGIPDVSKFCGATQASLSGQEEYESYKLSCRVSVSEKYARFAWRWSIPSSSNAPTVQFNIGNATLAPVSQFENVKMWQEWMDFFINERKQYMTKSTAIETRLSELATIRGKMQEKIEIMVAEKVNHETILMEKFKQVLNAKKKKIKKLTKALNTSGKIVLSQPIHSLELSDDEFTDEIDPNSNASNEETEASRSKKPRLDDNAEQTASTIDDDNKQSDESLLTKTFRGTVIKSRRMGKKPAIASKNTTSIDQFLDPKKNSNM
;
A
#
# COMPACT_ATOMS: atom_id res chain seq x y z
N MET A 1 23.09 -18.56 24.04
CA MET A 1 21.99 -17.60 23.82
C MET A 1 20.86 -18.32 23.11
N THR A 2 19.74 -18.57 23.79
CA THR A 2 18.53 -19.10 23.14
C THR A 2 17.85 -17.95 22.39
N THR A 3 17.78 -18.07 21.07
CA THR A 3 16.92 -17.19 20.27
C THR A 3 15.48 -17.38 20.73
N GLN A 4 14.85 -16.29 21.15
CA GLN A 4 13.45 -16.28 21.57
C GLN A 4 12.62 -16.54 20.31
N SER A 5 12.14 -17.78 20.12
CA SER A 5 11.31 -18.11 18.97
C SER A 5 10.00 -17.31 19.02
N ASP A 6 9.55 -16.83 17.86
CA ASP A 6 8.28 -16.11 17.69
C ASP A 6 7.09 -17.05 17.93
N ARG A 7 6.86 -17.35 19.21
CA ARG A 7 5.72 -18.14 19.69
C ARG A 7 4.43 -17.46 19.29
N THR A 8 3.76 -18.04 18.31
CA THR A 8 2.54 -17.47 17.75
C THR A 8 1.34 -18.05 18.48
N VAL A 9 0.43 -17.19 18.92
CA VAL A 9 -0.82 -17.60 19.57
C VAL A 9 -1.96 -17.42 18.58
N SER A 10 -2.90 -18.37 18.55
CA SER A 10 -4.13 -18.28 17.77
C SER A 10 -5.31 -18.62 18.68
N CYS A 11 -6.31 -17.75 18.75
CA CYS A 11 -7.51 -17.93 19.55
C CYS A 11 -8.74 -17.85 18.65
N PHE A 12 -9.60 -18.87 18.68
CA PHE A 12 -10.80 -18.93 17.85
C PHE A 12 -11.97 -19.65 18.55
N ARG A 13 -13.19 -19.39 18.08
CA ARG A 13 -14.41 -20.04 18.58
C ARG A 13 -14.76 -21.26 17.74
N VAL A 14 -15.30 -22.29 18.39
CA VAL A 14 -15.85 -23.48 17.74
C VAL A 14 -17.24 -23.75 18.32
N ALA A 15 -18.25 -23.76 17.46
CA ALA A 15 -19.58 -24.23 17.83
C ALA A 15 -19.60 -25.77 17.80
N SER A 16 -20.14 -26.39 18.84
CA SER A 16 -20.49 -27.82 18.81
C SER A 16 -21.93 -28.01 18.34
N ASN A 17 -22.30 -29.26 18.04
CA ASN A 17 -23.63 -29.60 17.50
C ASN A 17 -24.79 -29.29 18.48
N ASP A 18 -24.51 -29.12 19.76
CA ASP A 18 -25.50 -28.91 20.83
C ASP A 18 -25.67 -27.40 21.18
N ASP A 19 -25.37 -26.49 20.23
CA ASP A 19 -25.25 -25.02 20.43
C ASP A 19 -24.25 -24.55 21.51
N LYS A 20 -23.50 -25.48 22.10
CA LYS A 20 -22.41 -25.18 23.04
C LYS A 20 -21.23 -24.54 22.31
N LEU A 21 -20.81 -23.37 22.79
CA LEU A 21 -19.63 -22.67 22.33
C LEU A 21 -18.39 -23.12 23.09
N PHE A 22 -17.32 -23.37 22.35
CA PHE A 22 -15.98 -23.62 22.87
C PHE A 22 -15.01 -22.58 22.33
N TYR A 23 -14.01 -22.23 23.13
CA TYR A 23 -12.90 -21.39 22.73
C TYR A 23 -11.65 -22.25 22.69
N VAL A 24 -10.91 -22.13 21.59
CA VAL A 24 -9.69 -22.88 21.31
C VAL A 24 -8.53 -21.90 21.26
N ARG A 25 -7.46 -22.19 22.00
CA ARG A 25 -6.19 -21.47 21.96
C ARG A 25 -5.10 -22.44 21.54
N THR A 26 -4.35 -22.08 20.52
CA THR A 26 -3.17 -22.80 20.05
C THR A 26 -1.95 -21.92 20.27
N LEU A 27 -0.98 -22.41 21.03
CA LEU A 27 0.33 -21.78 21.21
C LEU A 27 1.35 -22.56 20.37
N TRP A 28 1.74 -22.00 19.23
CA TRP A 28 2.70 -22.62 18.32
C TRP A 28 4.13 -22.54 18.87
N GLN A 29 4.76 -23.70 19.00
CA GLN A 29 6.20 -23.83 19.28
C GLN A 29 7.02 -23.93 17.98
N ILE A 30 6.41 -24.43 16.91
CA ILE A 30 6.94 -24.44 15.54
C ILE A 30 5.95 -23.71 14.63
N ASN A 31 6.35 -22.59 14.04
CA ASN A 31 5.59 -21.88 13.01
C ASN A 31 6.56 -21.32 11.95
N PRO A 32 6.37 -21.58 10.65
CA PRO A 32 5.38 -22.49 10.05
C PRO A 32 5.69 -23.98 10.28
N LEU A 33 4.64 -24.80 10.26
CA LEU A 33 4.76 -26.26 10.17
C LEU A 33 4.99 -26.62 8.70
N LEU A 34 6.27 -26.72 8.30
CA LEU A 34 6.65 -26.99 6.91
C LEU A 34 6.49 -28.47 6.53
N ASP A 35 6.95 -29.37 7.40
CA ASP A 35 6.91 -30.81 7.19
C ASP A 35 6.86 -31.59 8.52
N LEU A 36 6.96 -32.92 8.44
CA LEU A 36 7.05 -33.84 9.58
C LEU A 36 8.46 -34.44 9.72
N SER A 37 9.51 -33.77 9.24
CA SER A 37 10.89 -34.29 9.25
C SER A 37 11.55 -34.23 10.64
N ALA A 38 11.03 -33.38 11.52
CA ALA A 38 11.57 -33.18 12.87
C ALA A 38 11.44 -34.43 13.76
N PRO A 39 12.22 -34.49 14.88
CA PRO A 39 12.13 -35.59 15.85
C PRO A 39 10.72 -35.76 16.40
N ASP A 40 10.30 -37.01 16.63
CA ASP A 40 8.92 -37.38 16.99
C ASP A 40 8.44 -36.73 18.29
N GLU A 41 9.34 -36.60 19.28
CA GLU A 41 9.08 -35.97 20.58
C GLU A 41 8.98 -34.44 20.52
N LYS A 42 9.33 -33.82 19.38
CA LYS A 42 9.32 -32.35 19.27
C LYS A 42 7.88 -31.85 19.32
N ALA A 43 7.57 -31.06 20.35
CA ALA A 43 6.31 -30.36 20.47
C ALA A 43 6.14 -29.33 19.33
N VAL A 44 4.97 -29.35 18.71
CA VAL A 44 4.56 -28.50 17.58
C VAL A 44 3.74 -27.32 18.11
N CYS A 45 2.73 -27.62 18.93
CA CYS A 45 1.91 -26.62 19.61
C CYS A 45 1.29 -27.16 20.90
N GLU A 46 1.00 -26.26 21.83
CA GLU A 46 0.12 -26.52 22.97
C GLU A 46 -1.30 -26.12 22.56
N LEU A 47 -2.24 -27.05 22.66
CA LEU A 47 -3.64 -26.87 22.33
C LEU A 47 -4.47 -26.87 23.61
N THR A 48 -5.16 -25.76 23.87
CA THR A 48 -6.02 -25.58 25.04
C THR A 48 -7.44 -25.25 24.60
N ILE A 49 -8.44 -25.87 25.22
CA ILE A 49 -9.87 -25.68 24.91
C ILE A 49 -10.61 -25.34 26.20
N THR A 50 -11.59 -24.45 26.12
CA THR A 50 -12.50 -24.14 27.24
C THR A 50 -13.95 -23.95 26.79
N ASP A 51 -14.89 -24.33 27.66
CA ASP A 51 -16.33 -24.01 27.60
C ASP A 51 -16.69 -22.80 28.48
N CYS A 52 -15.67 -22.00 28.84
CA CYS A 52 -15.66 -20.93 29.84
C CYS A 52 -15.87 -21.38 31.31
N LYS A 53 -15.92 -22.68 31.60
CA LYS A 53 -16.03 -23.21 32.98
C LYS A 53 -14.84 -24.08 33.36
N SER A 54 -14.45 -24.96 32.43
CA SER A 54 -13.34 -25.90 32.55
C SER A 54 -12.35 -25.67 31.41
N PHE A 55 -11.09 -26.08 31.63
CA PHE A 55 -10.10 -26.17 30.55
C PHE A 55 -9.74 -27.62 30.30
N TRP A 56 -9.38 -27.91 29.05
CA TRP A 56 -8.71 -29.14 28.64
C TRP A 56 -7.46 -28.76 27.85
N THR A 57 -6.36 -29.46 28.08
CA THR A 57 -5.08 -29.15 27.41
C THR A 57 -4.40 -30.40 26.87
N THR A 58 -3.59 -30.23 25.84
CA THR A 58 -2.65 -31.24 25.33
C THR A 58 -1.49 -30.57 24.59
N THR A 59 -0.36 -31.25 24.50
CA THR A 59 0.78 -30.83 23.68
C THR A 59 0.83 -31.74 22.47
N LEU A 60 0.64 -31.19 21.27
CA LEU A 60 0.75 -31.94 20.03
C LEU A 60 2.22 -32.05 19.62
N THR A 61 2.70 -33.27 19.45
CA THR A 61 4.05 -33.61 18.98
C THR A 61 4.06 -33.94 17.49
N ILE A 62 5.26 -34.02 16.90
CA ILE A 62 5.43 -34.51 15.53
C ILE A 62 4.91 -35.95 15.39
N SER A 63 5.06 -36.79 16.42
CA SER A 63 4.51 -38.15 16.45
C SER A 63 2.99 -38.16 16.29
N ASP A 64 2.28 -37.31 17.04
CA ASP A 64 0.81 -37.21 16.97
C ASP A 64 0.34 -36.79 15.57
N LEU A 65 1.05 -35.86 14.93
CA LEU A 65 0.75 -35.43 13.56
C LEU A 65 1.06 -36.51 12.51
N LYS A 66 2.14 -37.27 12.67
CA LYS A 66 2.44 -38.44 11.81
C LYS A 66 1.37 -39.52 11.93
N GLN A 67 0.90 -39.81 13.15
CA GLN A 67 -0.15 -40.80 13.41
C GLN A 67 -1.54 -40.36 12.93
N THR A 68 -1.81 -39.05 12.92
CA THR A 68 -3.12 -38.52 12.48
C THR A 68 -3.22 -38.24 10.99
N LYS A 69 -2.10 -38.13 10.25
CA LYS A 69 -2.07 -37.91 8.80
C LYS A 69 -2.89 -38.99 8.06
N PRO A 70 -3.98 -38.63 7.36
CA PRO A 70 -4.77 -39.60 6.60
C PRO A 70 -4.02 -40.03 5.33
N SER A 71 -4.09 -41.32 5.00
CA SER A 71 -3.45 -41.92 3.83
C SER A 71 -3.90 -41.32 2.50
N GLY A 72 -5.11 -40.73 2.45
CA GLY A 72 -5.65 -40.06 1.26
C GLY A 72 -5.01 -38.70 0.92
N ILE A 73 -4.14 -38.15 1.78
CA ILE A 73 -3.37 -36.93 1.48
C ILE A 73 -1.92 -37.34 1.22
N PRO A 74 -1.47 -37.54 -0.03
CA PRO A 74 -0.09 -37.95 -0.30
C PRO A 74 0.90 -36.85 0.12
N ASP A 75 0.65 -35.61 -0.28
CA ASP A 75 1.50 -34.45 0.02
C ASP A 75 1.52 -34.13 1.53
N VAL A 76 2.71 -34.17 2.13
CA VAL A 76 2.92 -33.82 3.54
C VAL A 76 2.77 -32.31 3.77
N SER A 77 3.19 -31.48 2.81
CA SER A 77 3.10 -30.01 2.92
C SER A 77 1.64 -29.55 3.01
N LYS A 78 0.76 -30.07 2.14
CA LYS A 78 -0.69 -29.80 2.20
C LYS A 78 -1.33 -30.28 3.52
N PHE A 79 -0.93 -31.44 4.05
CA PHE A 79 -1.42 -31.90 5.36
C PHE A 79 -0.97 -30.96 6.50
N CYS A 80 0.30 -30.56 6.49
CA CYS A 80 0.86 -29.64 7.49
C CYS A 80 0.21 -28.26 7.41
N GLY A 81 0.07 -27.68 6.21
CA GLY A 81 -0.58 -26.40 5.97
C GLY A 81 -2.06 -26.40 6.34
N ALA A 82 -2.83 -27.42 5.95
CA ALA A 82 -4.23 -27.55 6.33
C ALA A 82 -4.41 -27.75 7.84
N THR A 83 -3.51 -28.50 8.49
CA THR A 83 -3.48 -28.65 9.96
C THR A 83 -3.14 -27.34 10.64
N GLN A 84 -2.14 -26.60 10.16
CA GLN A 84 -1.77 -25.30 10.69
C GLN A 84 -2.89 -24.27 10.53
N ALA A 85 -3.53 -24.20 9.36
CA ALA A 85 -4.68 -23.34 9.11
C ALA A 85 -5.85 -23.68 10.05
N SER A 86 -6.19 -24.97 10.19
CA SER A 86 -7.28 -25.44 11.07
C SER A 86 -7.03 -25.11 12.54
N LEU A 87 -5.81 -25.39 13.03
CA LEU A 87 -5.40 -25.11 14.41
C LEU A 87 -5.13 -23.62 14.67
N SER A 88 -5.09 -22.79 13.63
CA SER A 88 -5.05 -21.32 13.73
C SER A 88 -6.44 -20.67 13.59
N GLY A 89 -7.50 -21.47 13.42
CA GLY A 89 -8.88 -20.98 13.30
C GLY A 89 -9.25 -20.41 11.93
N GLN A 90 -8.51 -20.74 10.86
CA GLN A 90 -8.87 -20.33 9.50
C GLN A 90 -10.06 -21.15 8.99
N GLU A 91 -10.97 -20.50 8.27
CA GLU A 91 -12.17 -21.16 7.71
C GLU A 91 -11.88 -21.91 6.39
N GLU A 92 -10.78 -21.61 5.72
CA GLU A 92 -10.41 -22.17 4.41
C GLU A 92 -8.89 -22.32 4.27
N TYR A 93 -8.44 -23.29 3.47
CA TYR A 93 -7.05 -23.47 3.04
C TYR A 93 -7.02 -23.99 1.60
N GLU A 94 -6.24 -23.33 0.73
CA GLU A 94 -6.28 -23.47 -0.74
C GLU A 94 -7.70 -23.30 -1.32
N SER A 95 -8.42 -24.41 -1.55
CA SER A 95 -9.81 -24.43 -2.05
C SER A 95 -10.70 -25.36 -1.19
N TYR A 96 -10.22 -25.70 0.00
CA TYR A 96 -10.90 -26.58 0.95
C TYR A 96 -11.46 -25.78 2.11
N LYS A 97 -12.75 -25.95 2.40
CA LYS A 97 -13.35 -25.36 3.59
C LYS A 97 -13.01 -26.17 4.81
N LEU A 98 -12.37 -25.53 5.79
CA LEU A 98 -11.98 -26.12 7.07
C LEU A 98 -13.13 -26.03 8.07
N SER A 99 -13.13 -26.96 9.02
CA SER A 99 -14.07 -26.99 10.13
C SER A 99 -13.48 -27.75 11.31
N CYS A 100 -13.72 -27.23 12.51
CA CYS A 100 -13.27 -27.84 13.75
C CYS A 100 -14.50 -28.30 14.55
N ARG A 101 -14.38 -29.40 15.30
CA ARG A 101 -15.42 -29.91 16.18
C ARG A 101 -14.84 -30.28 17.53
N VAL A 102 -15.52 -29.83 18.60
CA VAL A 102 -15.25 -30.23 19.98
C VAL A 102 -16.35 -31.18 20.45
N SER A 103 -15.96 -32.31 21.04
CA SER A 103 -16.85 -33.20 21.79
C SER A 103 -16.23 -33.49 23.15
N VAL A 104 -16.95 -33.14 24.23
CA VAL A 104 -16.48 -33.33 25.61
C VAL A 104 -17.12 -34.58 26.21
N SER A 105 -16.30 -35.37 26.92
CA SER A 105 -16.72 -36.45 27.80
C SER A 105 -16.33 -36.11 29.25
N GLU A 106 -16.80 -36.89 30.22
CA GLU A 106 -16.45 -36.73 31.64
C GLU A 106 -14.94 -36.77 31.91
N LYS A 107 -14.16 -37.47 31.08
CA LYS A 107 -12.73 -37.75 31.32
C LYS A 107 -11.78 -37.00 30.39
N TYR A 108 -12.25 -36.50 29.25
CA TYR A 108 -11.42 -35.83 28.25
C TYR A 108 -12.28 -35.02 27.27
N ALA A 109 -11.69 -33.99 26.67
CA ALA A 109 -12.22 -33.36 25.47
C ALA A 109 -11.54 -33.96 24.23
N ARG A 110 -12.31 -34.20 23.16
CA ARG A 110 -11.77 -34.57 21.86
C ARG A 110 -11.97 -33.41 20.89
N PHE A 111 -10.87 -32.97 20.30
CA PHE A 111 -10.84 -31.97 19.24
C PHE A 111 -10.60 -32.67 17.90
N ALA A 112 -11.34 -32.31 16.87
CA ALA A 112 -11.16 -32.84 15.53
C ALA A 112 -11.19 -31.71 14.50
N TRP A 113 -10.20 -31.66 13.62
CA TRP A 113 -10.17 -30.74 12.49
C TRP A 113 -10.36 -31.51 11.19
N ARG A 114 -11.18 -30.92 10.32
CA ARG A 114 -11.72 -31.53 9.11
C ARG A 114 -11.63 -30.52 7.99
N TRP A 115 -11.37 -31.00 6.79
CA TRP A 115 -11.71 -30.25 5.60
C TRP A 115 -12.98 -30.80 4.96
N SER A 116 -13.56 -30.01 4.08
CA SER A 116 -14.73 -30.35 3.31
C SER A 116 -14.51 -29.92 1.87
N ILE A 117 -14.79 -30.82 0.93
CA ILE A 117 -14.70 -30.53 -0.50
C ILE A 117 -16.08 -30.04 -0.96
N PRO A 118 -16.21 -28.79 -1.46
CA PRO A 118 -17.46 -28.34 -2.03
C PRO A 118 -17.77 -29.16 -3.29
N SER A 119 -18.87 -29.90 -3.26
CA SER A 119 -19.33 -30.66 -4.43
C SER A 119 -20.04 -29.74 -5.41
N SER A 120 -19.73 -29.86 -6.71
CA SER A 120 -20.14 -28.91 -7.75
C SER A 120 -21.59 -29.05 -8.23
N SER A 121 -22.42 -29.91 -7.61
CA SER A 121 -23.73 -30.29 -8.16
C SER A 121 -24.73 -30.87 -7.13
N ASN A 122 -25.23 -30.06 -6.19
CA ASN A 122 -26.26 -30.42 -5.18
C ASN A 122 -25.99 -31.66 -4.28
N ALA A 123 -24.86 -32.33 -4.47
CA ALA A 123 -24.46 -33.51 -3.71
C ALA A 123 -23.94 -33.10 -2.32
N PRO A 124 -24.09 -33.98 -1.31
CA PRO A 124 -23.66 -33.67 0.06
C PRO A 124 -22.16 -33.34 0.11
N THR A 125 -21.81 -32.27 0.84
CA THR A 125 -20.42 -31.86 1.04
C THR A 125 -19.65 -32.96 1.75
N VAL A 126 -18.64 -33.53 1.08
CA VAL A 126 -17.86 -34.62 1.67
C VAL A 126 -16.87 -34.04 2.67
N GLN A 127 -17.06 -34.36 3.95
CA GLN A 127 -16.13 -34.01 5.02
C GLN A 127 -15.13 -35.15 5.24
N PHE A 128 -13.84 -34.83 5.35
CA PHE A 128 -12.81 -35.77 5.76
C PHE A 128 -12.12 -35.26 7.02
N ASN A 129 -11.81 -36.17 7.93
CA ASN A 129 -11.06 -35.85 9.13
C ASN A 129 -9.58 -35.71 8.78
N ILE A 130 -9.00 -34.52 8.95
CA ILE A 130 -7.56 -34.28 8.76
C ILE A 130 -6.80 -34.81 9.98
N GLY A 131 -7.30 -34.53 11.18
CA GLY A 131 -6.66 -34.97 12.41
C GLY A 131 -7.57 -34.84 13.61
N ASN A 132 -7.12 -35.37 14.74
CA ASN A 132 -7.83 -35.24 16.00
C ASN A 132 -6.88 -35.35 17.19
N ALA A 133 -7.20 -34.64 18.25
CA ALA A 133 -6.45 -34.59 19.49
C ALA A 133 -7.36 -34.97 20.66
N THR A 134 -6.80 -35.66 21.66
CA THR A 134 -7.46 -35.88 22.94
C THR A 134 -6.78 -35.01 23.98
N LEU A 135 -7.58 -34.29 24.77
CA LEU A 135 -7.14 -33.29 25.72
C LEU A 135 -7.55 -33.71 27.13
N ALA A 136 -6.60 -33.69 28.05
CA ALA A 136 -6.83 -33.99 29.46
C ALA A 136 -7.50 -32.80 30.16
N PRO A 137 -8.44 -33.02 31.09
CA PRO A 137 -9.03 -31.95 31.90
C PRO A 137 -7.97 -31.33 32.81
N VAL A 138 -8.00 -30.01 32.91
CA VAL A 138 -7.13 -29.19 33.76
C VAL A 138 -7.74 -29.11 35.16
N SER A 139 -6.90 -29.10 36.21
CA SER A 139 -7.39 -29.04 37.59
C SER A 139 -8.07 -27.71 37.91
N GLN A 140 -8.97 -27.67 38.90
CA GLN A 140 -9.67 -26.43 39.26
C GLN A 140 -8.72 -25.29 39.69
N PHE A 141 -7.59 -25.63 40.31
CA PHE A 141 -6.56 -24.65 40.68
C PHE A 141 -5.86 -24.06 39.44
N GLU A 142 -5.49 -24.92 38.49
CA GLU A 142 -4.86 -24.52 37.23
C GLU A 142 -5.83 -23.77 36.30
N ASN A 143 -7.13 -24.04 36.34
CA ASN A 143 -8.15 -23.31 35.58
C ASN A 143 -8.13 -21.80 35.90
N VAL A 144 -7.90 -21.42 37.16
CA VAL A 144 -7.78 -20.01 37.57
C VAL A 144 -6.52 -19.38 36.95
N LYS A 145 -5.39 -20.11 37.00
CA LYS A 145 -4.13 -19.67 36.40
C LYS A 145 -4.25 -19.53 34.86
N MET A 146 -4.87 -20.49 34.19
CA MET A 146 -5.11 -20.42 32.74
C MET A 146 -6.01 -19.23 32.38
N TRP A 147 -7.06 -18.96 33.16
CA TRP A 147 -7.88 -17.76 32.95
C TRP A 147 -7.06 -16.47 33.06
N GLN A 148 -6.20 -16.37 34.08
CA GLN A 148 -5.30 -15.22 34.23
C GLN A 148 -4.36 -15.08 33.03
N GLU A 149 -3.69 -16.15 32.62
CA GLU A 149 -2.79 -16.15 31.44
C GLU A 149 -3.51 -15.78 30.14
N TRP A 150 -4.75 -16.22 29.94
CA TRP A 150 -5.57 -15.84 28.78
C TRP A 150 -5.99 -14.37 28.83
N MET A 151 -6.42 -13.87 29.99
CA MET A 151 -6.82 -12.46 30.14
C MET A 151 -5.63 -11.52 29.98
N ASP A 152 -4.49 -11.82 30.60
CA ASP A 152 -3.25 -11.05 30.45
C ASP A 152 -2.77 -11.05 28.99
N PHE A 153 -2.92 -12.18 28.28
CA PHE A 153 -2.67 -12.25 26.84
C PHE A 153 -3.59 -11.31 26.05
N PHE A 154 -4.91 -11.40 26.20
CA PHE A 154 -5.86 -10.57 25.44
C PHE A 154 -5.74 -9.07 25.77
N ILE A 155 -5.47 -8.71 27.03
CA ILE A 155 -5.22 -7.32 27.43
C ILE A 155 -3.97 -6.78 26.74
N ASN A 156 -2.88 -7.55 26.71
CA ASN A 156 -1.64 -7.15 26.03
C ASN A 156 -1.79 -7.11 24.50
N GLU A 157 -2.45 -8.09 23.90
CA GLU A 157 -2.74 -8.13 22.46
C GLU A 157 -3.58 -6.91 22.05
N ARG A 158 -4.67 -6.62 22.78
CA ARG A 158 -5.50 -5.43 22.55
C ARG A 158 -4.68 -4.15 22.70
N LYS A 159 -3.81 -4.04 23.71
CA LYS A 159 -2.94 -2.88 23.90
C LYS A 159 -1.99 -2.70 22.72
N GLN A 160 -1.37 -3.77 22.22
CA GLN A 160 -0.53 -3.71 21.02
C GLN A 160 -1.31 -3.31 19.77
N TYR A 161 -2.53 -3.84 19.59
CA TYR A 161 -3.41 -3.48 18.48
C TYR A 161 -3.77 -2.00 18.50
N MET A 162 -4.19 -1.46 19.66
CA MET A 162 -4.50 -0.04 19.82
C MET A 162 -3.30 0.85 19.46
N THR A 163 -2.10 0.55 19.97
CA THR A 163 -0.87 1.29 19.63
C THR A 163 -0.58 1.26 18.12
N LYS A 164 -0.76 0.10 17.47
CA LYS A 164 -0.60 -0.04 16.01
C LYS A 164 -1.66 0.77 15.23
N SER A 165 -2.92 0.74 15.67
CA SER A 165 -4.00 1.53 15.06
C SER A 165 -3.69 3.03 15.12
N THR A 166 -3.38 3.56 16.31
CA THR A 166 -3.03 4.97 16.47
C THR A 166 -1.82 5.37 15.63
N ALA A 167 -0.78 4.53 15.54
CA ALA A 167 0.37 4.80 14.67
C ALA A 167 0.01 4.84 13.16
N ILE A 168 -0.91 3.97 12.71
CA ILE A 168 -1.41 3.96 11.33
C ILE A 168 -2.29 5.20 11.07
N GLU A 169 -3.17 5.57 12.01
CA GLU A 169 -4.01 6.76 11.95
C GLU A 169 -3.17 8.06 11.88
N THR A 170 -2.12 8.17 12.70
CA THR A 170 -1.15 9.28 12.64
C THR A 170 -0.50 9.34 11.25
N ARG A 171 0.01 8.22 10.74
CA ARG A 171 0.63 8.15 9.41
C ARG A 171 -0.35 8.49 8.28
N LEU A 172 -1.63 8.12 8.39
CA LEU A 172 -2.66 8.49 7.43
C LEU A 172 -2.92 10.01 7.45
N SER A 173 -2.94 10.63 8.63
CA SER A 173 -3.06 12.10 8.79
C SER A 173 -1.87 12.86 8.18
N GLU A 174 -0.65 12.36 8.41
CA GLU A 174 0.57 12.89 7.80
C GLU A 174 0.53 12.79 6.27
N LEU A 175 0.17 11.62 5.72
CA LEU A 175 0.05 11.41 4.27
C LEU A 175 -1.05 12.27 3.65
N ALA A 176 -2.18 12.46 4.33
CA ALA A 176 -3.23 13.39 3.90
C ALA A 176 -2.72 14.85 3.87
N THR A 177 -1.96 15.25 4.88
CA THR A 177 -1.33 16.58 4.95
C THR A 177 -0.31 16.81 3.83
N ILE A 178 0.55 15.81 3.56
CA ILE A 178 1.52 15.85 2.45
C ILE A 178 0.79 15.93 1.11
N ARG A 179 -0.26 15.13 0.92
CA ARG A 179 -1.10 15.18 -0.30
C ARG A 179 -1.73 16.56 -0.50
N GLY A 180 -2.26 17.19 0.57
CA GLY A 180 -2.80 18.54 0.52
C GLY A 180 -1.75 19.56 0.06
N LYS A 181 -0.57 19.57 0.67
CA LYS A 181 0.56 20.44 0.29
C LYS A 181 1.05 20.20 -1.16
N MET A 182 1.01 18.96 -1.64
CA MET A 182 1.34 18.65 -3.04
C MET A 182 0.27 19.15 -4.01
N GLN A 183 -1.01 19.01 -3.66
CA GLN A 183 -2.13 19.49 -4.47
C GLN A 183 -2.09 21.03 -4.60
N GLU A 184 -1.88 21.74 -3.50
CA GLU A 184 -1.69 23.21 -3.48
C GLU A 184 -0.53 23.65 -4.39
N LYS A 185 0.63 22.98 -4.30
CA LYS A 185 1.77 23.25 -5.20
C LYS A 185 1.45 23.00 -6.67
N ILE A 186 0.66 21.98 -6.99
CA ILE A 186 0.22 21.71 -8.36
C ILE A 186 -0.69 22.84 -8.86
N GLU A 187 -1.63 23.31 -8.03
CA GLU A 187 -2.52 24.41 -8.37
C GLU A 187 -1.77 25.73 -8.60
N ILE A 188 -0.77 26.03 -7.76
CA ILE A 188 0.14 27.18 -7.95
C ILE A 188 0.90 27.06 -9.28
N MET A 189 1.55 25.93 -9.56
CA MET A 189 2.29 25.72 -10.82
C MET A 189 1.38 25.80 -12.06
N VAL A 190 0.12 25.36 -11.97
CA VAL A 190 -0.86 25.48 -13.05
C VAL A 190 -1.25 26.94 -13.27
N ALA A 191 -1.52 27.71 -12.21
CA ALA A 191 -1.81 29.13 -12.30
C ALA A 191 -0.63 29.93 -12.88
N GLU A 192 0.59 29.67 -12.40
CA GLU A 192 1.82 30.25 -12.93
C GLU A 192 2.00 29.91 -14.41
N LYS A 193 1.80 28.66 -14.82
CA LYS A 193 1.89 28.25 -16.23
C LYS A 193 0.92 29.04 -17.11
N VAL A 194 -0.35 29.14 -16.71
CA VAL A 194 -1.38 29.88 -17.46
C VAL A 194 -1.03 31.38 -17.56
N ASN A 195 -0.51 31.97 -16.49
CA ASN A 195 -0.02 33.35 -16.52
C ASN A 195 1.14 33.53 -17.52
N HIS A 196 2.16 32.66 -17.48
CA HIS A 196 3.28 32.70 -18.43
C HIS A 196 2.82 32.51 -19.89
N GLU A 197 1.90 31.57 -20.16
CA GLU A 197 1.32 31.36 -21.50
C GLU A 197 0.57 32.61 -21.99
N THR A 198 -0.14 33.30 -21.10
CA THR A 198 -0.87 34.56 -21.40
C THR A 198 0.10 35.68 -21.76
N ILE A 199 1.13 35.91 -20.93
CA ILE A 199 2.17 36.93 -21.17
C ILE A 199 2.91 36.67 -22.49
N LEU A 200 3.22 35.40 -22.81
CA LEU A 200 3.86 35.03 -24.07
C LEU A 200 2.94 35.31 -25.28
N MET A 201 1.64 34.99 -25.16
CA MET A 201 0.65 35.27 -26.20
C MET A 201 0.50 36.77 -26.46
N GLU A 202 0.51 37.61 -25.42
CA GLU A 202 0.46 39.06 -25.56
C GLU A 202 1.70 39.62 -26.25
N LYS A 203 2.90 39.22 -25.82
CA LYS A 203 4.17 39.60 -26.49
C LYS A 203 4.17 39.19 -27.96
N PHE A 204 3.69 37.99 -28.27
CA PHE A 204 3.57 37.51 -29.66
C PHE A 204 2.56 38.34 -30.47
N LYS A 205 1.40 38.69 -29.90
CA LYS A 205 0.39 39.57 -30.50
C LYS A 205 0.94 40.97 -30.77
N GLN A 206 1.73 41.54 -29.85
CA GLN A 206 2.42 42.81 -30.05
C GLN A 206 3.38 42.76 -31.24
N VAL A 207 4.24 41.73 -31.32
CA VAL A 207 5.18 41.51 -32.45
C VAL A 207 4.43 41.36 -33.78
N LEU A 208 3.36 40.55 -33.83
CA LEU A 208 2.53 40.41 -35.02
C LEU A 208 1.89 41.75 -35.45
N ASN A 209 1.39 42.54 -34.51
CA ASN A 209 0.81 43.85 -34.79
C ASN A 209 1.85 44.85 -35.28
N ALA A 210 3.06 44.87 -34.71
CA ALA A 210 4.18 45.68 -35.20
C ALA A 210 4.59 45.30 -36.63
N LYS A 211 4.70 43.99 -36.93
CA LYS A 211 4.97 43.49 -38.29
C LYS A 211 3.84 43.86 -39.26
N LYS A 212 2.57 43.70 -38.89
CA LYS A 212 1.40 44.13 -39.68
C LYS A 212 1.42 45.65 -39.95
N LYS A 213 1.74 46.47 -38.94
CA LYS A 213 1.92 47.93 -39.10
C LYS A 213 3.04 48.24 -40.09
N LYS A 214 4.21 47.57 -39.99
CA LYS A 214 5.34 47.77 -40.92
C LYS A 214 5.00 47.36 -42.36
N ILE A 215 4.32 46.22 -42.55
CA ILE A 215 3.83 45.79 -43.87
C ILE A 215 2.88 46.85 -44.45
N LYS A 216 1.86 47.31 -43.69
CA LYS A 216 0.95 48.37 -44.16
C LYS A 216 1.68 49.66 -44.55
N LYS A 217 2.70 50.09 -43.79
CA LYS A 217 3.54 51.25 -44.14
C LYS A 217 4.29 51.02 -45.46
N LEU A 218 4.92 49.86 -45.64
CA LEU A 218 5.64 49.51 -46.88
C LEU A 218 4.70 49.41 -48.10
N THR A 219 3.53 48.78 -47.97
CA THR A 219 2.53 48.71 -49.04
C THR A 219 2.01 50.10 -49.42
N LYS A 220 1.74 50.98 -48.44
CA LYS A 220 1.38 52.37 -48.73
C LYS A 220 2.49 53.10 -49.50
N ALA A 221 3.74 53.03 -49.01
CA ALA A 221 4.88 53.67 -49.67
C ALA A 221 5.07 53.17 -51.11
N LEU A 222 5.02 51.85 -51.33
CA LEU A 222 5.17 51.24 -52.66
C LEU A 222 4.02 51.64 -53.60
N ASN A 223 2.79 51.72 -53.11
CA ASN A 223 1.66 52.21 -53.91
C ASN A 223 1.80 53.70 -54.25
N THR A 224 2.30 54.54 -53.34
CA THR A 224 2.58 55.96 -53.61
C THR A 224 3.69 56.11 -54.65
N SER A 225 4.81 55.38 -54.52
CA SER A 225 5.90 55.38 -55.49
C SER A 225 5.49 54.82 -56.85
N GLY A 226 4.63 53.79 -56.89
CA GLY A 226 4.03 53.26 -58.12
C GLY A 226 3.14 54.29 -58.82
N LYS A 227 2.40 55.10 -58.06
CA LYS A 227 1.58 56.20 -58.60
C LYS A 227 2.43 57.33 -59.21
N ILE A 228 3.64 57.55 -58.69
CA ILE A 228 4.60 58.54 -59.19
C ILE A 228 5.24 58.11 -60.52
N VAL A 229 5.28 56.81 -60.83
CA VAL A 229 5.86 56.29 -62.09
C VAL A 229 4.83 56.18 -63.23
N LEU A 230 3.52 56.24 -62.96
CA LEU A 230 2.47 56.15 -64.01
C LEU A 230 1.49 57.33 -64.08
N SER A 231 1.75 58.43 -63.36
CA SER A 231 0.99 59.69 -63.53
C SER A 231 1.77 60.90 -63.03
N GLN A 232 2.32 61.70 -63.95
CA GLN A 232 2.70 63.09 -63.72
C GLN A 232 1.44 64.01 -63.85
N PRO A 233 1.47 65.27 -63.36
CA PRO A 233 0.62 65.61 -62.23
C PRO A 233 -0.37 66.75 -62.51
N ILE A 234 -1.51 66.77 -61.82
CA ILE A 234 -2.35 67.97 -61.69
C ILE A 234 -2.89 68.10 -60.24
N HIS A 235 -2.61 69.28 -59.67
CA HIS A 235 -3.17 69.91 -58.46
C HIS A 235 -3.07 69.25 -57.07
N SER A 236 -2.21 69.88 -56.25
CA SER A 236 -2.48 70.42 -54.90
C SER A 236 -3.64 69.82 -54.10
N LEU A 237 -3.30 69.20 -52.96
CA LEU A 237 -4.21 69.13 -51.81
C LEU A 237 -3.51 69.65 -50.55
N GLU A 238 -4.17 70.60 -49.92
CA GLU A 238 -3.86 71.21 -48.63
C GLU A 238 -4.57 70.41 -47.51
N LEU A 239 -4.30 70.74 -46.23
CA LEU A 239 -4.95 70.20 -45.01
C LEU A 239 -4.56 68.74 -44.68
N SER A 240 -3.65 68.52 -43.73
CA SER A 240 -3.81 68.58 -42.27
C SER A 240 -4.56 67.37 -41.69
N ASP A 241 -3.86 66.57 -40.90
CA ASP A 241 -4.06 66.54 -39.45
C ASP A 241 -2.88 65.79 -38.80
N ASP A 242 -2.27 66.46 -37.83
CA ASP A 242 -1.15 65.95 -37.02
C ASP A 242 -1.70 65.44 -35.67
N GLU A 243 -0.78 65.02 -34.79
CA GLU A 243 -1.02 64.69 -33.38
C GLU A 243 -1.68 63.32 -33.11
N PHE A 244 -0.82 62.30 -32.97
CA PHE A 244 -0.84 61.57 -31.70
C PHE A 244 0.58 61.22 -31.27
N THR A 245 1.00 61.82 -30.15
CA THR A 245 2.25 61.54 -29.45
C THR A 245 2.21 60.15 -28.81
N ASP A 246 3.37 59.48 -28.81
CA ASP A 246 3.74 58.51 -27.77
C ASP A 246 5.26 58.31 -27.89
N GLU A 247 6.01 59.17 -27.20
CA GLU A 247 7.40 58.86 -26.83
C GLU A 247 7.38 57.73 -25.80
N ILE A 248 7.97 56.59 -26.13
CA ILE A 248 8.61 55.75 -25.12
C ILE A 248 10.01 55.41 -25.63
N ASP A 249 10.98 55.91 -24.89
CA ASP A 249 12.42 55.77 -25.10
C ASP A 249 12.87 54.32 -25.33
N PRO A 250 13.72 54.07 -26.33
CA PRO A 250 14.64 52.96 -26.34
C PRO A 250 16.05 53.43 -25.92
N ASN A 251 16.40 53.09 -24.66
CA ASN A 251 17.76 52.77 -24.20
C ASN A 251 18.70 53.92 -23.75
N SER A 252 18.89 54.03 -22.43
CA SER A 252 20.09 54.62 -21.82
C SER A 252 20.54 53.87 -20.55
N ASN A 253 21.29 52.77 -20.71
CA ASN A 253 22.71 52.77 -20.35
C ASN A 253 23.34 51.38 -20.51
N ALA A 254 24.39 51.34 -21.33
CA ALA A 254 25.44 50.35 -21.25
C ALA A 254 26.71 51.05 -20.75
N SER A 255 27.34 50.49 -19.72
CA SER A 255 28.74 50.76 -19.39
C SER A 255 29.34 49.50 -18.79
N ASN A 256 30.14 48.80 -19.59
CA ASN A 256 31.04 47.77 -19.08
C ASN A 256 32.13 48.41 -18.23
N GLU A 257 32.58 47.71 -17.20
CA GLU A 257 34.02 47.65 -16.92
C GLU A 257 34.35 46.28 -16.32
N GLU A 258 35.28 45.57 -16.95
CA GLU A 258 35.88 44.34 -16.43
C GLU A 258 37.03 44.74 -15.50
N THR A 259 37.21 44.06 -14.35
CA THR A 259 38.51 43.45 -13.97
C THR A 259 38.49 42.71 -12.62
N GLU A 260 38.95 41.46 -12.68
CA GLU A 260 39.87 40.78 -11.74
C GLU A 260 39.55 40.48 -10.26
N ALA A 261 40.41 39.59 -9.73
CA ALA A 261 40.74 39.34 -8.32
C ALA A 261 39.83 38.40 -7.52
N SER A 262 39.80 37.14 -7.96
CA SER A 262 39.71 35.98 -7.07
C SER A 262 40.54 36.16 -5.79
N ARG A 263 39.89 36.17 -4.60
CA ARG A 263 40.58 36.02 -3.31
C ARG A 263 40.14 34.74 -2.60
N SER A 264 40.98 33.73 -2.78
CA SER A 264 40.96 32.47 -2.06
C SER A 264 41.15 32.66 -0.55
N LYS A 265 40.37 31.93 0.25
CA LYS A 265 40.69 31.65 1.66
C LYS A 265 40.66 30.14 1.93
N LYS A 266 41.85 29.58 1.82
CA LYS A 266 42.26 28.24 2.26
C LYS A 266 42.29 28.20 3.80
N PRO A 267 41.72 27.18 4.47
CA PRO A 267 42.30 26.65 5.70
C PRO A 267 43.35 25.60 5.34
N ARG A 268 44.45 25.56 6.09
CA ARG A 268 45.57 24.65 5.88
C ARG A 268 45.23 23.23 6.33
N LEU A 269 45.83 22.26 5.67
CA LEU A 269 46.25 20.98 6.25
C LEU A 269 47.79 20.92 6.21
N ASP A 270 48.34 19.89 6.85
CA ASP A 270 49.74 19.43 6.83
C ASP A 270 50.73 20.27 7.70
N ASP A 271 51.65 19.71 8.48
CA ASP A 271 52.15 18.32 8.63
C ASP A 271 52.62 18.04 10.08
N ASN A 272 52.53 16.79 10.58
CA ASN A 272 53.69 15.87 10.56
C ASN A 272 53.36 14.47 11.17
N ALA A 273 54.11 13.45 10.73
CA ALA A 273 53.88 12.03 11.01
C ALA A 273 54.99 11.37 11.86
N GLU A 274 54.75 10.15 12.34
CA GLU A 274 55.79 9.11 12.31
C GLU A 274 55.20 7.68 12.19
N GLN A 275 56.05 6.71 11.88
CA GLN A 275 55.76 5.45 11.17
C GLN A 275 55.32 4.30 12.12
N THR A 276 54.62 3.24 11.69
CA THR A 276 55.24 2.11 10.96
C THR A 276 54.25 1.05 10.42
N ALA A 277 54.56 0.57 9.21
CA ALA A 277 54.25 -0.71 8.53
C ALA A 277 53.13 -1.68 9.04
N SER A 278 52.22 -2.09 8.14
CA SER A 278 52.47 -3.26 7.25
C SER A 278 51.31 -3.55 6.26
N THR A 279 51.67 -4.25 5.17
CA THR A 279 50.89 -4.52 3.95
C THR A 279 49.80 -5.60 4.11
N ILE A 280 48.73 -5.54 3.32
CA ILE A 280 48.09 -6.68 2.61
C ILE A 280 47.16 -6.18 1.49
N ASP A 281 47.31 -6.77 0.31
CA ASP A 281 46.51 -6.67 -0.92
C ASP A 281 45.10 -7.30 -0.74
N ASP A 282 44.05 -7.17 -1.56
CA ASP A 282 43.56 -6.33 -2.67
C ASP A 282 42.20 -7.00 -3.09
N ASP A 283 41.49 -6.46 -4.09
CA ASP A 283 40.19 -6.90 -4.68
C ASP A 283 38.93 -6.77 -3.79
N ASN A 284 38.06 -5.76 -3.98
CA ASN A 284 37.07 -5.53 -5.08
C ASN A 284 35.77 -6.40 -4.96
N LYS A 285 34.54 -5.98 -5.30
CA LYS A 285 33.91 -4.75 -5.88
C LYS A 285 32.36 -4.89 -5.71
N GLN A 286 31.44 -3.92 -5.89
CA GLN A 286 31.45 -2.48 -6.22
C GLN A 286 30.10 -1.87 -5.73
N SER A 287 30.05 -0.98 -4.74
CA SER A 287 29.75 0.47 -4.82
C SER A 287 28.61 0.95 -5.73
N ASP A 288 27.80 1.86 -5.18
CA ASP A 288 26.71 2.61 -5.82
C ASP A 288 27.15 3.64 -6.89
N GLU A 289 26.12 4.19 -7.56
CA GLU A 289 26.04 5.44 -8.35
C GLU A 289 26.81 5.61 -9.67
N SER A 290 26.04 5.84 -10.75
CA SER A 290 26.47 6.66 -11.90
C SER A 290 25.31 7.13 -12.79
N LEU A 291 25.11 8.46 -12.81
CA LEU A 291 24.74 9.32 -13.94
C LEU A 291 23.42 9.15 -14.74
N LEU A 292 22.63 10.23 -14.62
CA LEU A 292 21.74 10.90 -15.58
C LEU A 292 21.65 10.42 -17.05
N THR A 293 20.41 10.60 -17.56
CA THR A 293 20.05 10.89 -18.97
C THR A 293 20.25 9.82 -20.05
N LYS A 294 19.21 9.02 -20.32
CA LYS A 294 18.89 8.54 -21.68
C LYS A 294 17.39 8.65 -22.02
N THR A 295 17.09 9.66 -22.84
CA THR A 295 16.03 9.74 -23.86
C THR A 295 14.73 8.94 -23.64
N PHE A 296 13.66 9.66 -23.32
CA PHE A 296 12.27 9.21 -23.47
C PHE A 296 11.99 8.88 -24.95
N ARG A 297 11.95 7.58 -25.31
CA ARG A 297 11.36 7.12 -26.58
C ARG A 297 9.89 6.81 -26.34
N GLY A 298 9.01 7.69 -26.81
CA GLY A 298 7.56 7.51 -26.67
C GLY A 298 7.04 6.34 -27.51
N THR A 299 6.54 5.30 -26.84
CA THR A 299 5.74 4.26 -27.48
C THR A 299 4.28 4.70 -27.45
N VAL A 300 3.71 5.05 -28.62
CA VAL A 300 2.30 5.44 -28.74
C VAL A 300 1.40 4.24 -28.48
N ILE A 301 0.84 4.14 -27.27
CA ILE A 301 -0.22 3.19 -26.96
C ILE A 301 -1.49 3.67 -27.69
N LYS A 302 -1.78 3.07 -28.85
CA LYS A 302 -3.03 3.29 -29.58
C LYS A 302 -4.21 2.81 -28.72
N SER A 303 -4.95 3.74 -28.12
CA SER A 303 -6.18 3.41 -27.40
C SER A 303 -7.19 2.78 -28.36
N ARG A 304 -7.54 1.50 -28.13
CA ARG A 304 -8.66 0.89 -28.85
C ARG A 304 -9.95 1.53 -28.36
N ARG A 305 -10.65 2.18 -29.29
CA ARG A 305 -11.96 2.81 -29.12
C ARG A 305 -13.02 1.72 -28.83
N MET A 306 -13.25 1.42 -27.55
CA MET A 306 -14.35 0.53 -27.15
C MET A 306 -15.69 1.19 -27.46
N GLY A 307 -16.49 0.55 -28.31
CA GLY A 307 -17.79 1.05 -28.73
C GLY A 307 -18.92 0.68 -27.76
N LYS A 308 -19.96 1.50 -27.78
CA LYS A 308 -21.37 1.23 -27.43
C LYS A 308 -21.65 0.44 -26.13
N LYS A 309 -22.14 1.17 -25.12
CA LYS A 309 -23.02 0.65 -24.07
C LYS A 309 -24.26 -0.05 -24.69
N PRO A 310 -24.73 -1.18 -24.13
CA PRO A 310 -26.15 -1.44 -23.97
C PRO A 310 -26.64 -0.86 -22.64
N ALA A 311 -27.90 -0.43 -22.59
CA ALA A 311 -28.55 -0.04 -21.35
C ALA A 311 -29.31 -1.25 -20.76
N ILE A 312 -29.14 -1.51 -19.46
CA ILE A 312 -30.04 -2.38 -18.68
C ILE A 312 -30.34 -1.67 -17.37
N ALA A 313 -31.63 -1.59 -17.04
CA ALA A 313 -32.12 -1.01 -15.79
C ALA A 313 -32.55 -2.12 -14.82
N SER A 314 -32.04 -2.08 -13.59
CA SER A 314 -32.59 -2.72 -12.39
C SER A 314 -31.92 -2.02 -11.21
N LYS A 315 -32.57 -1.10 -10.50
CA LYS A 315 -33.51 -1.33 -9.39
C LYS A 315 -32.97 -2.26 -8.29
N ASN A 316 -33.03 -1.73 -7.07
CA ASN A 316 -32.88 -2.35 -5.75
C ASN A 316 -31.45 -2.62 -5.25
N THR A 317 -30.90 -1.62 -4.56
CA THR A 317 -29.98 -1.81 -3.42
C THR A 317 -30.55 -1.05 -2.22
N THR A 318 -31.00 -1.79 -1.21
CA THR A 318 -31.41 -1.27 0.10
C THR A 318 -30.22 -0.63 0.82
N SER A 319 -30.40 0.58 1.37
CA SER A 319 -29.37 1.22 2.21
C SER A 319 -29.15 0.42 3.51
N ILE A 320 -27.93 0.47 4.03
CA ILE A 320 -27.47 -0.29 5.19
C ILE A 320 -27.59 0.48 6.52
N ASP A 321 -28.38 1.56 6.53
CA ASP A 321 -28.55 2.52 7.64
C ASP A 321 -29.68 2.18 8.66
N GLN A 322 -30.09 0.91 8.78
CA GLN A 322 -31.24 0.51 9.65
C GLN A 322 -30.89 -0.36 10.86
N PHE A 323 -29.62 -0.41 11.29
CA PHE A 323 -29.19 -1.25 12.43
C PHE A 323 -28.66 -0.49 13.66
N LEU A 324 -29.21 0.70 13.95
CA LEU A 324 -28.96 1.43 15.20
C LEU A 324 -30.24 2.03 15.81
N ASP A 325 -31.07 1.20 16.45
CA ASP A 325 -31.86 1.61 17.63
C ASP A 325 -32.55 0.42 18.34
N PRO A 326 -32.18 0.06 19.58
CA PRO A 326 -32.82 -1.02 20.33
C PRO A 326 -33.74 -0.49 21.46
N LYS A 327 -34.90 0.10 21.13
CA LYS A 327 -35.97 0.39 22.11
C LYS A 327 -37.39 0.19 21.55
N LYS A 328 -38.21 -0.53 22.34
CA LYS A 328 -39.66 -0.85 22.23
C LYS A 328 -40.04 -2.08 21.41
N ASN A 329 -40.57 -3.07 22.15
CA ASN A 329 -41.75 -3.94 21.94
C ASN A 329 -41.51 -5.17 22.85
N SER A 330 -42.11 -5.40 24.03
CA SER A 330 -43.36 -4.96 24.66
C SER A 330 -44.62 -5.19 23.82
N ASN A 331 -45.38 -6.24 24.18
CA ASN A 331 -46.67 -6.68 23.63
C ASN A 331 -46.58 -7.19 22.17
N MET A 332 -46.83 -8.45 21.85
CA MET A 332 -47.76 -9.45 22.40
C MET A 332 -47.19 -10.87 22.40
#